data_AF-A0A3N0IUI3-F1
#
_entry.id   AF-A0A3N0IUI3-F1
#
_cell.length_a   1.000
_cell.length_b   1.000
_cell.length_c   1.000
_cell.angle_alpha   90.00
_cell.angle_beta   90.00
_cell.angle_gamma   90.00
#
_symmetry.space_group_name_H-M   'P 1'
#
loop_
_entity.id
_entity.type
_entity.pdbx_description
1 polymer ?
#
loop_
_entity_poly.entity_id
_entity_poly.type
_entity_poly.pdbx_seq_one_letter_code
_entity_poly.pdbx_strand_id
1 'polypeptide(L)'
;MLFSMFFGAGNLILPPLLGLQAGSEAVSAMAGFLAAGIGLPVLGIVAVAVCGGVRELAGRVSPLFASVFIALMYLTIGPFLAIPRTSSTAFEMLKPLLPAADAAGATMMAVVFSVAFFGVAFALALRPGLLSRVL
;
A
#
# COMPACT_ATOMS: atom_id res chain seq x y z
N MET A 1 3.20 9.04 -12.56
CA MET A 1 3.24 7.68 -11.96
C MET A 1 4.07 7.59 -10.69
N LEU A 2 5.20 8.32 -10.53
CA LEU A 2 5.94 8.30 -9.25
C LEU A 2 5.11 8.80 -8.06
N PHE A 3 4.35 9.90 -8.22
CA PHE A 3 3.44 10.38 -7.17
C PHE A 3 2.43 9.31 -6.74
N SER A 4 1.78 8.60 -7.67
CA SER A 4 0.83 7.53 -7.34
C SER A 4 1.48 6.29 -6.70
N MET A 5 2.77 6.04 -6.94
CA MET A 5 3.53 4.98 -6.25
C MET A 5 3.81 5.33 -4.79
N PHE A 6 4.00 6.61 -4.47
CA PHE A 6 4.23 7.08 -3.11
C PHE A 6 2.95 7.57 -2.40
N PHE A 7 1.90 7.94 -3.12
CA PHE A 7 0.63 8.42 -2.56
C PHE A 7 -0.42 7.30 -2.59
N GLY A 8 -0.13 6.23 -1.84
CA GLY A 8 -1.03 5.08 -1.68
C GLY A 8 -1.84 5.13 -0.38
N ALA A 9 -2.76 4.19 -0.20
CA ALA A 9 -3.65 4.12 0.98
C ALA A 9 -2.90 4.05 2.33
N GLY A 10 -1.69 3.47 2.35
CA GLY A 10 -0.83 3.46 3.55
C GLY A 10 -0.41 4.86 4.00
N ASN A 11 -0.14 5.76 3.05
CA ASN A 11 0.25 7.14 3.34
C ASN A 11 -0.96 8.06 3.62
N LEU A 12 -2.19 7.56 3.49
CA LEU A 12 -3.40 8.27 3.93
C LEU A 12 -3.80 7.92 5.37
N ILE A 13 -3.43 6.72 5.85
CA ILE A 13 -3.85 6.23 7.17
C ILE A 13 -2.75 6.39 8.21
N LEU A 14 -1.50 6.08 7.85
CA LEU A 14 -0.40 6.06 8.82
C LEU A 14 -0.02 7.46 9.34
N PRO A 15 0.09 8.52 8.52
CA PRO A 15 0.49 9.82 9.04
C PRO A 15 -0.53 10.43 10.03
N PRO A 16 -1.85 10.41 9.77
CA PRO A 16 -2.82 10.86 10.77
C PRO A 16 -2.81 10.03 12.04
N LEU A 17 -2.65 8.70 11.92
CA LEU A 17 -2.57 7.80 13.08
C LEU A 17 -1.31 8.09 13.92
N LEU A 18 -0.16 8.24 13.28
CA LEU A 18 1.10 8.59 13.94
C LEU A 18 1.02 9.98 14.58
N GLY A 19 0.40 10.95 13.90
CA GLY A 19 0.15 12.28 14.46
C GLY A 19 -0.75 12.23 15.70
N LEU A 20 -1.81 11.41 15.68
CA LEU A 20 -2.69 11.21 16.82
C LEU A 20 -1.95 10.55 18.01
N GLN A 21 -1.11 9.55 17.73
CA GLN A 21 -0.32 8.86 18.76
C GLN A 21 0.82 9.70 19.32
N ALA A 22 1.39 10.61 18.53
CA ALA A 22 2.49 11.47 18.93
C ALA A 22 2.08 12.55 19.93
N GLY A 23 0.81 12.95 19.97
CA GLY A 23 0.34 13.99 20.89
C GLY A 23 1.10 15.30 20.73
N SER A 24 1.81 15.73 21.79
CA SER A 24 2.64 16.94 21.78
C SER A 24 3.93 16.81 20.95
N GLU A 25 4.37 15.59 20.68
CA GLU A 25 5.61 15.27 19.97
C GLU A 25 5.41 15.12 18.45
N ALA A 26 4.40 15.80 17.89
CA ALA A 26 4.03 15.67 16.49
C ALA A 26 5.19 16.01 15.53
N VAL A 27 6.04 16.98 15.87
CA VAL A 27 7.17 17.42 15.02
C VAL A 27 8.26 16.36 14.97
N SER A 28 8.61 15.75 16.11
CA SER A 28 9.63 14.69 16.18
C SER A 28 9.13 13.41 15.49
N ALA A 29 7.85 13.06 15.68
CA ALA A 29 7.20 11.96 14.97
C ALA A 29 7.16 12.18 13.45
N MET A 30 6.88 13.40 12.99
CA MET A 30 6.90 13.76 11.57
C MET A 30 8.30 13.60 10.98
N ALA A 31 9.34 14.07 11.68
CA ALA A 31 10.72 13.93 11.23
C ALA A 31 11.13 12.45 11.09
N GLY A 32 10.77 11.61 12.07
CA GLY A 32 10.98 10.16 12.01
C GLY A 32 10.22 9.50 10.86
N PHE A 33 8.95 9.89 10.64
CA PHE A 33 8.14 9.40 9.53
C PHE A 33 8.73 9.80 8.17
N LEU A 34 9.21 11.02 8.00
CA LEU A 34 9.85 11.48 6.76
C LEU A 34 11.15 10.71 6.50
N ALA A 35 11.99 10.53 7.53
CA ALA A 35 13.25 9.82 7.40
C ALA A 35 13.04 8.33 7.04
N ALA A 36 12.17 7.64 7.75
CA ALA A 36 11.93 6.21 7.56
C ALA A 36 10.96 5.91 6.41
N GLY A 37 9.86 6.65 6.31
CA GLY A 37 8.77 6.42 5.36
C GLY A 37 9.02 6.97 3.96
N ILE A 38 9.91 7.96 3.81
CA ILE A 38 10.26 8.54 2.49
C ILE A 38 11.76 8.38 2.20
N GLY A 39 12.62 8.75 3.16
CA GLY A 39 14.07 8.70 2.98
C GLY A 39 14.59 7.31 2.59
N LEU A 40 14.25 6.28 3.37
CA LEU A 40 14.70 4.91 3.09
C LEU A 40 14.17 4.35 1.76
N PRO A 41 12.87 4.47 1.41
CA PRO A 41 12.39 4.04 0.09
C PRO A 41 13.08 4.74 -1.08
N VAL A 42 13.33 6.05 -0.97
CA VAL A 42 14.04 6.80 -2.01
C VAL A 42 15.47 6.28 -2.15
N LEU A 43 16.19 6.07 -1.05
CA LEU A 43 17.53 5.48 -1.06
C LEU A 43 17.52 4.07 -1.68
N GLY A 44 16.49 3.26 -1.41
CA GLY A 44 16.32 1.94 -2.01
C GLY A 44 16.16 2.01 -3.54
N ILE A 45 15.35 2.94 -4.05
CA ILE A 45 15.19 3.16 -5.50
C ILE A 45 16.52 3.60 -6.12
N VAL A 46 17.25 4.52 -5.49
CA VAL A 46 18.56 4.95 -5.96
C VAL A 46 19.54 3.78 -6.00
N ALA A 47 19.59 2.95 -4.97
CA ALA A 47 20.45 1.77 -4.92
C ALA A 47 20.15 0.78 -6.06
N VAL A 48 18.87 0.52 -6.34
CA VAL A 48 18.44 -0.33 -7.46
C VAL A 48 18.80 0.30 -8.81
N ALA A 49 18.59 1.61 -8.98
CA ALA A 49 18.91 2.33 -10.20
C ALA A 49 20.41 2.30 -10.51
N VAL A 50 21.26 2.45 -9.48
CA VAL A 50 22.73 2.37 -9.62
C VAL A 50 23.19 0.95 -9.93
N CYS A 51 22.51 -0.07 -9.40
CA CYS A 51 22.88 -1.47 -9.63
C CYS A 51 22.34 -2.06 -10.94
N GLY A 52 21.53 -1.33 -11.70
CA GLY A 52 20.98 -1.77 -12.99
C GLY A 52 19.70 -2.64 -12.88
N GLY A 53 19.23 -2.92 -11.66
CA GLY A 53 18.00 -3.68 -11.43
C GLY A 53 17.97 -4.43 -10.09
N VAL A 54 16.77 -4.88 -9.71
CA VAL A 54 16.55 -5.61 -8.45
C VAL A 54 17.23 -6.98 -8.48
N ARG A 55 17.31 -7.61 -9.66
CA ARG A 55 17.93 -8.93 -9.82
C ARG A 55 19.45 -8.86 -9.72
N GLU A 56 20.05 -7.82 -10.28
CA GLU A 56 21.47 -7.53 -10.23
C GLU A 56 21.89 -7.19 -8.80
N LEU A 57 21.07 -6.40 -8.09
CA LEU A 57 21.28 -6.09 -6.68
C LEU A 57 21.18 -7.35 -5.79
N ALA A 58 20.10 -8.12 -5.92
CA ALA A 58 19.90 -9.33 -5.11
C ALA A 58 20.87 -10.46 -5.48
N GLY A 59 21.32 -10.49 -6.75
CA GLY A 59 22.30 -11.45 -7.26
C GLY A 59 23.69 -11.29 -6.64
N ARG A 60 24.01 -10.12 -6.06
CA ARG A 60 25.24 -9.92 -5.26
C ARG A 60 25.29 -10.77 -4.00
N VAL A 61 24.14 -11.22 -3.49
CA VAL A 61 24.05 -12.12 -2.32
C VAL A 61 24.20 -13.57 -2.79
N SER A 62 23.28 -14.04 -3.63
CA SER A 62 23.37 -15.33 -4.33
C SER A 62 22.28 -15.44 -5.41
N PRO A 63 22.47 -16.25 -6.47
CA PRO A 63 21.47 -16.42 -7.53
C PRO A 63 20.16 -17.06 -7.05
N LEU A 64 20.23 -17.95 -6.04
CA LEU A 64 19.04 -18.55 -5.42
C LEU A 64 18.28 -17.50 -4.61
N PHE A 65 18.98 -16.70 -3.82
CA PHE A 65 18.37 -15.61 -3.06
C PHE A 65 17.65 -14.62 -3.98
N ALA A 66 18.29 -14.20 -5.07
CA ALA A 66 17.68 -13.29 -6.03
C ALA A 66 16.35 -13.82 -6.59
N SER A 67 16.30 -15.11 -6.94
CA SER A 67 15.10 -15.72 -7.51
C SER A 67 13.96 -15.79 -6.49
N VAL A 68 14.25 -16.26 -5.27
CA VAL A 68 13.25 -16.35 -4.18
C VAL A 68 12.78 -14.96 -3.77
N PHE A 69 13.69 -14.01 -3.60
CA PHE A 69 13.38 -12.64 -3.18
C PHE A 69 12.46 -11.94 -4.18
N ILE A 70 12.76 -12.03 -5.49
CA ILE A 70 11.92 -11.43 -6.53
C ILE A 70 10.54 -12.09 -6.58
N ALA A 71 10.47 -13.41 -6.46
CA ALA A 71 9.20 -14.13 -6.42
C ALA A 71 8.34 -13.67 -5.22
N LEU A 72 8.94 -13.56 -4.03
CA LEU A 72 8.27 -13.06 -2.83
C LEU A 72 7.84 -11.60 -3.00
N MET A 73 8.65 -10.75 -3.64
CA MET A 73 8.29 -9.37 -3.96
C MET A 73 7.02 -9.32 -4.82
N TYR A 74 6.96 -10.11 -5.90
CA TYR A 74 5.77 -10.13 -6.76
C TYR A 74 4.53 -10.68 -6.05
N LEU A 75 4.67 -11.73 -5.23
CA LEU A 75 3.58 -12.29 -4.45
C LEU A 75 3.05 -11.30 -3.40
N THR A 76 3.96 -10.55 -2.78
CA THR A 76 3.66 -9.49 -1.80
C THR A 76 2.92 -8.32 -2.46
N ILE A 77 3.41 -7.85 -3.61
CA ILE A 77 2.77 -6.74 -4.35
C ILE A 77 1.42 -7.17 -4.90
N GLY A 78 1.29 -8.40 -5.40
CA GLY A 78 0.06 -8.92 -5.94
C GLY A 78 -0.86 -9.47 -4.84
N PRO A 79 -1.08 -10.79 -4.80
CA PRO A 79 -2.20 -11.40 -4.09
C PRO A 79 -2.11 -11.32 -2.56
N PHE A 80 -0.93 -11.24 -1.96
CA PHE A 80 -0.79 -11.50 -0.52
C PHE A 80 -0.89 -10.27 0.36
N LEU A 81 -0.40 -9.12 -0.08
CA LEU A 81 -0.28 -7.95 0.81
C LEU A 81 -0.84 -6.69 0.17
N ALA A 82 -0.23 -6.17 -0.92
CA ALA A 82 -0.59 -4.83 -1.37
C ALA A 82 -2.01 -4.76 -1.94
N ILE A 83 -2.45 -5.73 -2.76
CA ILE A 83 -3.82 -5.75 -3.29
C ILE A 83 -4.85 -5.86 -2.17
N PRO A 84 -4.84 -6.89 -1.28
CA PRO A 84 -5.81 -6.98 -0.18
C PRO A 84 -5.79 -5.75 0.75
N ARG A 85 -4.60 -5.15 0.96
CA ARG A 85 -4.45 -4.00 1.83
C ARG A 85 -5.26 -2.80 1.33
N THR A 86 -5.32 -2.55 0.02
CA THR A 86 -6.11 -1.43 -0.54
C THR A 86 -7.58 -1.48 -0.15
N SER A 87 -8.21 -2.66 -0.23
CA SER A 87 -9.59 -2.86 0.19
C SER A 87 -9.76 -2.65 1.70
N SER A 88 -8.91 -3.26 2.53
CA SER A 88 -8.99 -3.13 4.00
C SER A 88 -8.83 -1.68 4.47
N THR A 89 -7.97 -0.92 3.81
CA THR A 89 -7.70 0.49 4.15
C THR A 89 -8.86 1.39 3.73
N ALA A 90 -9.47 1.15 2.56
CA ALA A 90 -10.70 1.84 2.17
C ALA A 90 -11.88 1.50 3.11
N PHE A 91 -11.98 0.26 3.60
CA PHE A 91 -12.98 -0.12 4.60
C PHE A 91 -12.78 0.60 5.94
N GLU A 92 -11.55 0.69 6.44
CA GLU A 92 -11.26 1.42 7.69
C GLU A 92 -11.60 2.92 7.60
N MET A 93 -11.54 3.52 6.41
CA MET A 93 -12.03 4.89 6.20
C MET A 93 -13.55 4.99 6.17
N LEU A 94 -14.25 3.94 5.73
CA LEU A 94 -15.72 3.87 5.70
C LEU A 94 -16.33 3.51 7.07
N LYS A 95 -15.61 2.72 7.87
CA LYS A 95 -16.05 2.17 9.16
C LYS A 95 -16.62 3.22 10.13
N PRO A 96 -16.07 4.44 10.29
CA PRO A 96 -16.64 5.45 11.18
C PRO A 96 -18.01 5.98 10.74
N LEU A 97 -18.40 5.79 9.48
CA LEU A 97 -19.67 6.24 8.90
C LEU A 97 -20.77 5.17 8.97
N LEU A 98 -20.41 3.95 9.36
CA LEU A 98 -21.32 2.82 9.42
C LEU A 98 -21.94 2.68 10.82
N PRO A 99 -23.16 2.12 10.94
CA PRO A 99 -23.74 1.79 12.24
C PRO A 99 -22.83 0.87 13.05
N ALA A 100 -22.81 1.05 14.37
CA ALA A 100 -22.07 0.16 15.25
C ALA A 100 -22.57 -1.29 15.09
N ALA A 101 -21.71 -2.15 14.55
CA ALA A 101 -21.96 -3.58 14.41
C ALA A 101 -21.18 -4.35 15.48
N ASP A 102 -21.70 -5.50 15.88
CA ASP A 102 -20.96 -6.48 16.67
C ASP A 102 -19.76 -7.04 15.86
N ALA A 103 -18.84 -7.74 16.53
CA ALA A 103 -17.61 -8.23 15.89
C ALA A 103 -17.87 -9.16 14.69
N ALA A 104 -18.95 -9.93 14.74
CA ALA A 104 -19.41 -10.77 13.64
C ALA A 104 -19.94 -9.93 12.46
N GLY A 105 -20.79 -8.94 12.73
CA GLY A 105 -21.30 -8.02 11.72
C GLY A 105 -20.20 -7.20 11.05
N ALA A 106 -19.23 -6.68 11.82
CA ALA A 106 -18.10 -5.93 11.28
C ALA A 106 -17.24 -6.77 10.32
N THR A 107 -17.02 -8.04 10.63
CA THR A 107 -16.28 -8.98 9.77
C THR A 107 -17.04 -9.24 8.46
N MET A 108 -18.35 -9.47 8.56
CA MET A 108 -19.20 -9.69 7.37
C MET A 108 -19.23 -8.45 6.46
N MET A 109 -19.33 -7.26 7.06
CA MET A 109 -19.29 -5.98 6.33
C MET A 109 -17.96 -5.76 5.61
N ALA A 110 -16.83 -6.09 6.24
CA ALA A 110 -15.51 -6.01 5.62
C ALA A 110 -15.38 -6.95 4.41
N VAL A 111 -15.90 -8.18 4.52
CA VAL A 111 -15.90 -9.16 3.42
C VAL A 111 -16.74 -8.66 2.25
N VAL A 112 -17.97 -8.22 2.52
CA VAL A 112 -18.89 -7.67 1.50
C VAL A 112 -18.28 -6.45 0.82
N PHE A 113 -17.70 -5.53 1.60
CA PHE A 113 -17.02 -4.36 1.08
C PHE A 113 -15.85 -4.77 0.17
N SER A 114 -15.05 -5.75 0.59
CA SER A 114 -13.90 -6.21 -0.20
C SER A 114 -14.30 -6.83 -1.53
N VAL A 115 -15.34 -7.67 -1.55
CA VAL A 115 -15.90 -8.24 -2.78
C VAL A 115 -16.42 -7.15 -3.70
N ALA A 116 -17.17 -6.17 -3.16
CA ALA A 116 -17.67 -5.04 -3.93
C ALA A 116 -16.52 -4.17 -4.49
N PHE A 117 -15.52 -3.85 -3.67
CA PHE A 117 -14.36 -3.05 -4.05
C PHE A 117 -13.60 -3.69 -5.21
N PHE A 118 -13.27 -4.98 -5.10
CA PHE A 118 -12.58 -5.69 -6.18
C PHE A 118 -13.48 -5.92 -7.41
N GLY A 119 -14.79 -6.11 -7.23
CA GLY A 119 -15.74 -6.19 -8.34
C GLY A 119 -15.77 -4.89 -9.17
N VAL A 120 -15.83 -3.74 -8.52
CA VAL A 120 -15.77 -2.42 -9.18
C VAL A 120 -14.39 -2.20 -9.80
N ALA A 121 -13.31 -2.48 -9.08
CA ALA A 121 -11.95 -2.33 -9.59
C ALA A 121 -11.73 -3.19 -10.85
N PHE A 122 -12.23 -4.42 -10.86
CA PHE A 122 -12.18 -5.32 -12.01
C PHE A 122 -13.02 -4.80 -13.18
N ALA A 123 -14.25 -4.34 -12.93
CA ALA A 123 -15.11 -3.77 -13.97
C ALA A 123 -14.49 -2.53 -14.64
N LEU A 124 -13.83 -1.67 -13.86
CA LEU A 124 -13.08 -0.51 -14.38
C LEU A 124 -11.84 -0.93 -15.17
N ALA A 125 -11.11 -1.95 -14.69
CA ALA A 125 -9.94 -2.48 -15.38
C ALA A 125 -10.28 -3.07 -16.77
N LEU A 126 -11.48 -3.64 -16.93
CA LEU A 126 -11.98 -4.15 -18.21
C LEU A 126 -12.38 -3.06 -19.22
N ARG A 127 -12.57 -1.82 -18.78
CA ARG A 127 -12.99 -0.69 -19.65
C ARG A 127 -12.07 0.54 -19.48
N PRO A 128 -10.79 0.45 -19.89
CA PRO A 128 -9.83 1.54 -19.71
C PRO A 128 -10.24 2.86 -20.40
N GLY A 129 -11.06 2.79 -21.47
CA GLY A 129 -11.57 3.98 -22.17
C GLY A 129 -12.60 4.83 -21.40
N LEU A 130 -13.15 4.33 -20.28
CA LEU A 130 -14.01 5.12 -19.39
C LEU A 130 -13.20 6.05 -18.47
N LEU A 131 -12.00 5.63 -18.06
CA LEU A 131 -11.12 6.44 -17.20
C LEU A 131 -10.60 7.68 -17.92
N SER A 132 -10.28 7.58 -19.21
CA SER A 132 -9.84 8.73 -20.03
C SER A 132 -10.93 9.72 -20.42
N ARG A 133 -12.22 9.41 -20.17
CA ARG A 133 -13.35 10.30 -20.46
C ARG A 133 -13.89 11.02 -19.21
N VAL A 134 -13.55 10.52 -18.03
CA VAL A 134 -14.00 11.06 -16.74
C VAL A 134 -12.91 11.91 -16.07
N LEU A 135 -11.63 11.69 -16.40
CA LEU A 135 -10.49 12.56 -16.09
C LEU A 135 -10.23 13.53 -17.26
#